data_AF-A0A7S1RBC0-F1
#
_entry.id   AF-A0A7S1RBC0-F1
#
_cell.length_a   1.000
_cell.length_b   1.000
_cell.length_c   1.000
_cell.angle_alpha   90.00
_cell.angle_beta   90.00
_cell.angle_gamma   90.00
#
_symmetry.space_group_name_H-M   'P 1'
#
loop_
_entity.id
_entity.type
_entity.pdbx_description
1 polymer ?
#
loop_
_entity_poly.entity_id
_entity_poly.type
_entity_poly.pdbx_seq_one_letter_code
_entity_poly.pdbx_strand_id
1 'polypeptide(L)'
;ALLSGVRANAPGQESVTRQSMFIDAASMKERLKKNMAKPEYDVTNFYKTTGFCQMIARSTPFEHTTLAVIAFNAIWIAVDTDLNGAEMLLLAHPVFQVAEHFFCAYFTFEWTMRFGAFKKKRNGLRDSWF
;
A
#
# COMPACT_ATOMS: atom_id res chain seq x y z
N ALA A 1 -27.10 -73.93 17.56
CA ALA A 1 -25.96 -73.20 18.14
C ALA A 1 -25.75 -71.91 17.38
N LEU A 2 -25.84 -70.78 18.10
CA LEU A 2 -25.05 -69.53 17.92
C LEU A 2 -25.25 -68.77 16.59
N LEU A 3 -26.07 -67.70 16.55
CA LEU A 3 -25.80 -66.31 17.00
C LEU A 3 -25.16 -65.41 15.92
N SER A 4 -25.84 -64.27 15.70
CA SER A 4 -25.29 -62.92 15.52
C SER A 4 -24.58 -62.53 14.21
N GLY A 5 -25.04 -61.42 13.62
CA GLY A 5 -24.33 -60.75 12.54
C GLY A 5 -25.02 -59.50 11.98
N VAL A 6 -25.41 -58.55 12.84
CA VAL A 6 -25.76 -57.17 12.45
C VAL A 6 -24.53 -56.44 11.90
N ARG A 7 -24.71 -55.64 10.82
CA ARG A 7 -24.03 -54.36 10.44
C ARG A 7 -23.86 -54.30 8.92
N ALA A 8 -23.96 -53.19 8.21
CA ALA A 8 -24.50 -51.85 8.41
C ALA A 8 -24.45 -51.25 6.98
N ASN A 9 -25.51 -50.61 6.52
CA ASN A 9 -25.51 -49.93 5.22
C ASN A 9 -24.58 -48.69 5.34
N ALA A 10 -23.51 -48.64 4.54
CA ALA A 10 -22.57 -47.52 4.52
C ALA A 10 -23.19 -46.32 3.76
N PRO A 11 -22.90 -45.07 4.17
CA PRO A 11 -23.62 -43.89 3.69
C PRO A 11 -23.26 -43.56 2.25
N GLY A 12 -24.26 -43.06 1.51
CA GLY A 12 -24.16 -42.68 0.12
C GLY A 12 -22.99 -41.75 -0.17
N GLN A 13 -22.18 -42.13 -1.16
CA GLN A 13 -21.29 -41.20 -1.84
C GLN A 13 -22.16 -40.31 -2.73
N GLU A 14 -22.46 -39.10 -2.23
CA GLU A 14 -22.97 -38.01 -3.06
C GLU A 14 -21.99 -37.75 -4.20
N SER A 15 -22.43 -38.04 -5.43
CA SER A 15 -21.71 -37.69 -6.64
C SER A 15 -21.66 -36.17 -6.75
N VAL A 16 -20.56 -35.55 -6.35
CA VAL A 16 -20.28 -34.13 -6.62
C VAL A 16 -20.08 -33.99 -8.13
N THR A 17 -21.17 -33.71 -8.83
CA THR A 17 -21.23 -33.65 -10.29
C THR A 17 -20.33 -32.52 -10.80
N ARG A 18 -19.44 -32.83 -11.75
CA ARG A 18 -18.56 -31.86 -12.47
C ARG A 18 -19.25 -30.55 -12.89
N GLN A 19 -20.57 -30.56 -13.13
CA GLN A 19 -21.36 -29.37 -13.44
C GLN A 19 -21.32 -28.30 -12.33
N SER A 20 -21.26 -28.69 -11.04
CA SER A 20 -21.17 -27.75 -9.92
C SER A 20 -19.87 -26.93 -9.98
N MET A 21 -18.74 -27.55 -10.35
CA MET A 21 -17.46 -26.84 -10.51
C MET A 21 -17.45 -25.84 -11.68
N PHE A 22 -18.14 -26.14 -12.78
CA PHE A 22 -18.22 -25.23 -13.94
C PHE A 22 -19.11 -24.01 -13.68
N ILE A 23 -20.19 -24.18 -12.90
CA ILE A 23 -21.04 -23.06 -12.44
C ILE A 23 -20.22 -22.13 -11.51
N ASP A 24 -19.37 -22.71 -10.67
CA ASP A 24 -18.53 -21.95 -9.74
C ASP A 24 -17.40 -21.19 -10.46
N ALA A 25 -16.75 -21.82 -11.46
CA ALA A 25 -15.71 -21.16 -12.27
C ALA A 25 -16.25 -19.99 -13.11
N ALA A 26 -17.44 -20.12 -13.69
CA ALA A 26 -18.08 -19.03 -14.45
C ALA A 26 -18.45 -17.84 -13.54
N SER A 27 -19.06 -18.13 -12.39
CA SER A 27 -19.43 -17.10 -11.41
C SER A 27 -18.21 -16.41 -10.79
N MET A 28 -17.11 -17.16 -10.57
CA MET A 28 -15.84 -16.62 -10.08
C MET A 28 -15.20 -15.69 -11.11
N LYS A 29 -15.19 -16.06 -12.40
CA LYS A 29 -14.69 -15.22 -13.49
C LYS A 29 -15.49 -13.92 -13.64
N GLU A 30 -16.80 -13.99 -13.45
CA GLU A 30 -17.68 -12.81 -13.50
C GLU A 30 -17.47 -11.87 -12.30
N ARG A 31 -17.28 -12.42 -11.09
CA ARG A 31 -16.92 -11.65 -9.89
C ARG A 31 -15.55 -10.97 -10.04
N LEU A 32 -14.57 -11.68 -10.60
CA LEU A 32 -13.24 -11.11 -10.91
C LEU A 32 -13.36 -9.96 -11.92
N LYS A 33 -14.08 -10.16 -13.03
CA LYS A 33 -14.33 -9.09 -14.02
C LYS A 33 -15.03 -7.88 -13.41
N LYS A 34 -16.03 -8.09 -12.54
CA LYS A 34 -16.78 -7.01 -11.89
C LYS A 34 -15.94 -6.24 -10.87
N ASN A 35 -15.00 -6.90 -10.20
CA ASN A 35 -14.05 -6.25 -9.29
C ASN A 35 -12.94 -5.51 -10.04
N MET A 36 -12.53 -6.00 -11.22
CA MET A 36 -11.56 -5.33 -12.10
C MET A 36 -12.16 -4.12 -12.87
N ALA A 37 -13.48 -4.00 -12.94
CA ALA A 37 -14.16 -2.88 -13.58
C ALA A 37 -14.25 -1.62 -12.71
N LYS A 38 -13.80 -1.67 -11.45
CA LYS A 38 -13.70 -0.48 -10.62
C LYS A 38 -12.53 0.37 -11.12
N PRO A 39 -12.71 1.68 -11.37
CA PRO A 39 -11.59 2.53 -11.73
C PRO A 39 -10.53 2.43 -10.64
N GLU A 40 -9.28 2.26 -11.06
CA GLU A 40 -8.14 2.23 -10.16
C GLU A 40 -8.13 3.52 -9.33
N TYR A 41 -7.91 3.39 -8.02
CA TYR A 41 -7.93 4.52 -7.14
C TYR A 41 -6.76 5.45 -7.46
N ASP A 42 -7.06 6.65 -7.96
CA ASP A 42 -6.06 7.67 -8.25
C ASP A 42 -6.37 8.92 -7.43
N VAL A 43 -5.51 9.19 -6.44
CA VAL A 43 -5.55 10.36 -5.54
C VAL A 43 -5.52 11.68 -6.30
N THR A 44 -4.89 11.71 -7.48
CA THR A 44 -4.77 12.93 -8.28
C THR A 44 -6.14 13.43 -8.74
N ASN A 45 -7.17 12.58 -8.83
CA ASN A 45 -8.54 12.97 -9.13
C ASN A 45 -9.13 13.97 -8.11
N PHE A 46 -8.59 14.01 -6.89
CA PHE A 46 -9.01 14.95 -5.85
C PHE A 46 -8.21 16.26 -5.83
N TYR A 47 -7.23 16.40 -6.73
CA TYR A 47 -6.42 17.61 -6.84
C TYR A 47 -7.16 18.75 -7.53
N LYS A 48 -6.64 19.97 -7.36
CA LYS A 48 -7.06 21.16 -8.11
C LYS A 48 -6.76 20.96 -9.60
N THR A 49 -7.40 21.75 -10.45
CA THR A 49 -7.14 21.75 -11.90
C THR A 49 -5.93 22.60 -12.28
N THR A 50 -5.65 23.66 -11.52
CA THR A 50 -4.58 24.64 -11.77
C THR A 50 -3.83 25.01 -10.48
N GLY A 51 -2.58 25.44 -10.63
CA GLY A 51 -1.67 25.75 -9.51
C GLY A 51 -0.31 25.03 -9.56
N PHE A 52 0.63 25.52 -8.77
CA PHE A 52 1.99 24.97 -8.69
C PHE A 52 2.02 23.61 -7.96
N CYS A 53 1.29 23.49 -6.85
CA CYS A 53 1.29 22.27 -6.03
C CYS A 53 0.75 21.04 -6.78
N GLN A 54 -0.37 21.15 -7.53
CA GLN A 54 -0.84 19.96 -8.28
C GLN A 54 0.05 19.62 -9.47
N MET A 55 0.73 20.62 -10.05
CA MET A 55 1.66 20.37 -11.16
C MET A 55 2.82 19.51 -10.68
N ILE A 56 3.42 19.84 -9.53
CA ILE A 56 4.48 19.02 -8.93
C ILE A 56 3.92 17.66 -8.49
N ALA A 57 2.80 17.64 -7.76
CA ALA A 57 2.24 16.42 -7.20
C ALA A 57 1.76 15.40 -8.25
N ARG A 58 1.49 15.83 -9.50
CA ARG A 58 1.15 14.97 -10.64
C ARG A 58 2.37 14.56 -11.48
N SER A 59 3.56 15.07 -11.17
CA SER A 59 4.73 14.84 -12.00
C SER A 59 5.38 13.49 -11.67
N THR A 60 5.55 12.65 -12.69
CA THR A 60 6.22 11.35 -12.59
C THR A 60 7.66 11.46 -12.05
N PRO A 61 8.47 12.47 -12.44
CA PRO A 61 9.81 12.63 -11.86
C PRO A 61 9.77 12.88 -10.35
N PHE A 62 8.77 13.61 -9.85
CA PHE A 62 8.62 13.85 -8.41
C PHE A 62 8.32 12.56 -7.66
N GLU A 63 7.43 11.71 -8.18
CA GLU A 63 7.14 10.39 -7.60
C GLU A 63 8.39 9.50 -7.53
N HIS A 64 9.11 9.35 -8.64
CA HIS A 64 10.35 8.56 -8.65
C HIS A 64 11.43 9.14 -7.73
N THR A 65 11.52 10.47 -7.64
CA THR A 65 12.46 11.13 -6.72
C THR A 65 12.07 10.84 -5.27
N THR A 66 10.79 10.92 -4.91
CA THR A 66 10.33 10.59 -3.55
C THR A 66 10.69 9.15 -3.21
N LEU A 67 10.44 8.20 -4.13
CA LEU A 67 10.80 6.79 -3.93
C LEU A 67 12.31 6.60 -3.75
N ALA A 68 13.13 7.28 -4.54
CA ALA A 68 14.59 7.25 -4.39
C ALA A 68 15.04 7.83 -3.05
N VAL A 69 14.44 8.93 -2.59
CA VAL A 69 14.76 9.54 -1.29
C VAL A 69 14.33 8.63 -0.13
N ILE A 70 13.18 7.93 -0.23
CA ILE A 70 12.78 6.93 0.76
C ILE A 70 13.80 5.79 0.85
N ALA A 71 14.24 5.26 -0.30
CA ALA A 71 15.26 4.21 -0.33
C ALA A 71 16.59 4.70 0.27
N PHE A 72 17.00 5.93 -0.08
CA PHE A 72 18.20 6.54 0.46
C PHE A 72 18.11 6.77 1.97
N ASN A 73 16.95 7.22 2.47
CA ASN A 73 16.67 7.39 3.90
C ASN A 73 16.75 6.05 4.66
N ALA A 74 16.24 4.97 4.08
CA ALA A 74 16.33 3.64 4.69
C ALA A 74 17.78 3.15 4.80
N ILE A 75 18.59 3.35 3.76
CA ILE A 75 20.03 3.07 3.79
C ILE A 75 20.72 3.94 4.83
N TRP A 76 20.36 5.23 4.91
CA TRP A 76 20.90 6.16 5.88
C TRP A 76 20.64 5.73 7.32
N ILE A 77 19.41 5.33 7.65
CA ILE A 77 19.08 4.83 9.00
C ILE A 77 19.92 3.60 9.36
N ALA A 78 20.18 2.71 8.41
CA ALA A 78 21.08 1.57 8.66
C ALA A 78 22.50 2.03 9.00
N VAL A 79 23.04 2.98 8.24
CA VAL A 79 24.37 3.57 8.49
C VAL A 79 24.41 4.31 9.83
N ASP A 80 23.39 5.10 10.16
CA ASP A 80 23.27 5.82 11.43
C ASP A 80 23.23 4.84 12.60
N THR A 81 22.42 3.78 12.50
CA THR A 81 22.32 2.74 13.54
C THR A 81 23.66 2.06 13.82
N ASP A 82 24.49 1.85 12.79
CA ASP A 82 25.78 1.15 12.93
C ASP A 82 26.94 2.07 13.33
N LEU A 83 26.94 3.34 12.91
CA LEU A 83 28.09 4.25 13.03
C LEU A 83 27.87 5.42 14.01
N ASN A 84 26.63 5.75 14.35
CA ASN A 84 26.34 6.85 15.26
C ASN A 84 26.16 6.33 16.69
N GLY A 85 27.20 6.53 17.52
CA GLY A 85 27.17 6.18 18.94
C GLY A 85 26.51 7.22 19.85
N ALA A 86 25.97 8.32 19.29
CA ALA A 86 25.36 9.37 20.09
C ALA A 86 23.90 9.04 20.43
N GLU A 87 23.54 9.05 21.71
CA GLU A 87 22.15 8.83 22.15
C GLU A 87 21.18 9.95 21.73
N MET A 88 21.70 11.13 21.39
CA MET A 88 20.90 12.29 21.00
C MET A 88 21.46 12.91 19.72
N LEU A 89 20.56 13.26 18.79
CA LEU A 89 20.89 13.89 17.51
C LEU A 89 21.77 15.15 17.66
N LEU A 90 21.52 15.97 18.69
CA LEU A 90 22.29 17.19 18.97
C LEU A 90 23.76 16.92 19.31
N LEU A 91 24.08 15.70 19.76
CA LEU A 91 25.42 15.24 20.10
C LEU A 91 26.07 14.44 18.98
N ALA A 92 25.30 14.08 17.94
CA ALA A 92 25.80 13.34 16.79
C ALA A 92 26.73 14.20 15.93
N HIS A 93 27.64 13.55 15.20
CA HIS A 93 28.54 14.24 14.28
C HIS A 93 27.73 15.10 13.29
N PRO A 94 28.20 16.32 12.89
CA PRO A 94 27.43 17.24 12.07
C PRO A 94 26.85 16.65 10.78
N VAL A 95 27.52 15.65 10.20
CA VAL A 95 27.02 14.87 9.04
C VAL A 95 25.67 14.21 9.33
N PHE A 96 25.50 13.60 10.52
CA PHE A 96 24.23 12.96 10.91
C PHE A 96 23.12 13.99 11.11
N GLN A 97 23.42 15.12 11.73
CA GLN A 97 22.45 16.20 11.91
C GLN A 97 21.97 16.78 10.57
N VAL A 98 22.90 17.05 9.64
CA VAL A 98 22.58 17.61 8.33
C VAL A 98 21.75 16.63 7.49
N ALA A 99 22.10 15.35 7.50
CA ALA A 99 21.36 14.33 6.77
C ALA A 99 19.91 14.20 7.29
N GLU A 100 19.72 14.09 8.61
CA GLU A 100 18.39 14.01 9.23
C GLU A 100 17.53 15.24 8.93
N HIS A 101 18.10 16.44 9.05
CA HIS A 101 17.38 17.67 8.68
C HIS A 101 17.06 17.75 7.19
N PHE A 102 17.93 17.25 6.32
CA PHE A 102 17.67 17.16 4.89
C PHE A 102 16.47 16.26 4.59
N PHE A 103 16.44 15.04 5.14
CA PHE A 103 15.32 14.11 4.95
C PHE A 103 14.02 14.70 5.50
N CYS A 104 14.06 15.24 6.72
CA CYS A 104 12.91 15.89 7.33
C CYS A 104 12.37 17.05 6.47
N ALA A 105 13.25 17.91 5.97
CA ALA A 105 12.86 19.02 5.10
C ALA A 105 12.27 18.52 3.77
N TYR A 106 12.86 17.49 3.17
CA TYR A 106 12.36 16.90 1.92
C TYR A 106 10.97 16.29 2.10
N PHE A 107 10.76 15.44 3.10
CA PHE A 107 9.46 14.82 3.37
C PHE A 107 8.40 15.86 3.75
N THR A 108 8.78 16.90 4.49
CA THR A 108 7.90 18.03 4.80
C THR A 108 7.49 18.78 3.53
N PHE A 109 8.44 19.07 2.63
CA PHE A 109 8.16 19.71 1.35
C PHE A 109 7.25 18.85 0.48
N GLU A 110 7.57 17.55 0.38
CA GLU A 110 6.84 16.56 -0.38
C GLU A 110 5.38 16.47 0.07
N TRP A 111 5.17 16.29 1.36
CA TRP A 111 3.85 16.29 1.99
C TRP A 111 3.12 17.62 1.75
N THR A 112 3.80 18.76 1.89
CA THR A 112 3.22 20.09 1.66
C THR A 112 2.75 20.27 0.22
N MET A 113 3.53 19.81 -0.77
CA MET A 113 3.15 19.89 -2.18
C MET A 113 1.93 19.01 -2.49
N ARG A 114 1.91 17.75 -2.02
CA ARG A 114 0.79 16.85 -2.21
C ARG A 114 -0.46 17.34 -1.46
N PHE A 115 -0.32 17.79 -0.22
CA PHE A 115 -1.43 18.34 0.55
C PHE A 115 -1.96 19.63 -0.09
N GLY A 116 -1.06 20.48 -0.59
CA GLY A 116 -1.33 21.69 -1.35
C GLY A 116 -2.17 21.46 -2.61
N ALA A 117 -1.95 20.31 -3.27
CA ALA A 117 -2.62 19.92 -4.51
C ALA A 117 -4.11 19.62 -4.32
N PHE A 118 -4.57 19.12 -3.16
CA PHE A 118 -5.99 18.80 -2.95
C PHE A 118 -6.92 20.01 -3.11
N LYS A 119 -8.03 19.79 -3.82
CA LYS A 119 -9.14 20.75 -3.97
C LYS A 119 -9.89 20.94 -2.65
N LYS A 120 -10.15 19.84 -1.92
CA LYS A 120 -10.75 19.85 -0.58
C LYS A 120 -9.76 19.22 0.40
N LYS A 121 -9.25 19.99 1.37
CA LYS A 121 -8.24 19.50 2.34
C LYS A 121 -8.71 18.31 3.18
N ARG A 122 -10.01 18.23 3.44
CA ARG A 122 -10.64 17.09 4.12
C ARG A 122 -10.51 15.78 3.35
N ASN A 123 -10.27 15.82 2.03
CA ASN A 123 -10.01 14.62 1.26
C ASN A 123 -8.62 14.09 1.56
N GLY A 124 -7.59 14.96 1.68
CA GLY A 124 -6.26 14.54 2.13
C GLY A 124 -6.30 13.90 3.52
N LEU A 125 -7.04 14.47 4.48
CA LEU A 125 -7.14 13.89 5.84
C LEU A 125 -8.00 12.60 5.94
N ARG A 126 -8.67 12.19 4.86
CA ARG A 126 -9.52 11.00 4.81
C ARG A 126 -9.02 9.96 3.82
N ASP A 127 -7.99 10.30 3.07
CA ASP A 127 -7.36 9.44 2.11
C ASP A 127 -6.41 8.53 2.88
N SER A 128 -6.59 7.21 2.79
CA SER A 128 -5.74 6.25 3.49
C SER A 128 -4.30 6.23 2.97
N TRP A 129 -4.05 6.87 1.82
CA TRP A 129 -2.72 7.05 1.24
C TRP A 129 -2.01 8.30 1.78
N PHE A 130 -2.70 9.16 2.53
CA PHE A 130 -2.18 10.36 3.18
C PHE A 130 -2.08 10.22 4.70
#